data_AF-R5QJD6-F1
#
_entry.id   AF-R5QJD6-F1
#
_cell.length_a   1.000
_cell.length_b   1.000
_cell.length_c   1.000
_cell.angle_alpha   90.00
_cell.angle_beta   90.00
_cell.angle_gamma   90.00
#
_symmetry.space_group_name_H-M   'P 1'
#
loop_
_entity.id
_entity.type
_entity.pdbx_description
1 polymer ?
#
loop_
_entity_poly.entity_id
_entity_poly.type
_entity_poly.pdbx_seq_one_letter_code
_entity_poly.pdbx_strand_id
1 'polypeptide(L)'
;MSQLLWKDVKEDEVPYFGEYYSFVILGWPCPQNIDPVERIKKKLLDERNFINLREKELSFITLGSDPYLRDIIKLNENTPDFWDMQQIENFITEFIMYWKVLKENKEKFQDFDIHKDEFISRTRNLIKVIASFGSEKLQDINTHLQERLKDMMQEIATYEIAELELEVQMADMEQIQPVVKKILKALKSADAKMVLSGLEATEYLLTRQGNNDETIELWNCLIDLCRYRKEPGLEGTLITLHNLLYRNCKELSEDVILSLNDALNELIQQTDYENYINKTERELRCAVELREGCANLAYQLYLYEKRKQIELSSAVLNWKEICRGKKSLHEFSEVRRCWLDV
;
A
#
# COMPACT_ATOMS: atom_id res chain seq x y z
N MET A 1 26.18 21.91 4.45
CA MET A 1 25.28 20.82 4.85
C MET A 1 25.64 19.51 4.14
N SER A 2 25.79 19.47 2.80
CA SER A 2 26.26 18.28 2.06
C SER A 2 27.60 17.71 2.56
N GLN A 3 28.60 18.57 2.77
CA GLN A 3 29.91 18.13 3.29
C GLN A 3 29.89 17.57 4.72
N LEU A 4 28.82 17.80 5.51
CA LEU A 4 28.68 17.26 6.87
C LEU A 4 28.06 15.86 6.84
N LEU A 5 27.02 15.64 6.01
CA LEU A 5 26.35 14.34 5.87
C LEU A 5 27.25 13.28 5.24
N TRP A 6 28.14 13.69 4.33
CA TRP A 6 28.99 12.79 3.54
C TRP A 6 30.46 12.77 3.98
N LYS A 7 30.81 13.48 5.06
CA LYS A 7 32.20 13.72 5.47
C LYS A 7 32.97 12.44 5.81
N ASP A 8 32.29 11.53 6.50
CA ASP A 8 32.86 10.32 7.08
C ASP A 8 32.40 9.05 6.35
N VAL A 9 31.74 9.22 5.19
CA VAL A 9 31.21 8.13 4.37
C VAL A 9 32.31 7.65 3.43
N LYS A 10 32.69 6.38 3.51
CA LYS A 10 33.69 5.82 2.58
C LYS A 10 33.21 5.85 1.13
N GLU A 11 34.13 5.60 0.21
CA GLU A 11 33.93 5.71 -1.24
C GLU A 11 32.78 4.84 -1.79
N ASP A 12 32.44 3.75 -1.08
CA ASP A 12 31.36 2.82 -1.44
C ASP A 12 30.20 2.78 -0.44
N GLU A 13 30.18 3.70 0.54
CA GLU A 13 29.17 3.73 1.59
C GLU A 13 28.09 4.78 1.29
N VAL A 14 26.93 4.57 1.89
CA VAL A 14 25.79 5.48 1.85
C VAL A 14 25.52 5.91 3.30
N PRO A 15 25.42 7.21 3.60
CA PRO A 15 25.22 7.70 4.95
C PRO A 15 23.92 7.17 5.53
N TYR A 16 23.95 6.69 6.78
CA TYR A 16 22.76 6.21 7.51
C TYR A 16 21.94 5.15 6.76
N PHE A 17 22.59 4.35 5.90
CA PHE A 17 21.95 3.25 5.19
C PHE A 17 21.41 2.22 6.19
N GLY A 18 20.14 1.86 6.05
CA GLY A 18 19.42 1.00 6.99
C GLY A 18 18.76 1.73 8.16
N GLU A 19 19.09 3.01 8.40
CA GLU A 19 18.38 3.87 9.35
C GLU A 19 17.28 4.71 8.66
N TYR A 20 17.53 5.11 7.41
CA TYR A 20 16.57 5.81 6.56
C TYR A 20 16.30 5.01 5.29
N TYR A 21 15.11 5.20 4.71
CA TYR A 21 14.80 4.67 3.39
C TYR A 21 15.70 5.30 2.32
N SER A 22 16.13 4.48 1.36
CA SER A 22 17.01 4.88 0.27
C SER A 22 16.46 6.07 -0.52
N PHE A 23 15.14 6.15 -0.74
CA PHE A 23 14.53 7.28 -1.46
C PHE A 23 14.67 8.62 -0.73
N VAL A 24 14.74 8.60 0.62
CA VAL A 24 14.98 9.81 1.42
C VAL A 24 16.42 10.28 1.23
N ILE A 25 17.35 9.34 1.19
CA ILE A 25 18.78 9.61 1.00
C ILE A 25 19.04 10.22 -0.38
N LEU A 26 18.32 9.78 -1.42
CA LEU A 26 18.37 10.39 -2.75
C LEU A 26 17.99 11.88 -2.75
N GLY A 27 17.16 12.31 -1.80
CA GLY A 27 16.79 13.73 -1.63
C GLY A 27 17.81 14.57 -0.85
N TRP A 28 18.87 13.97 -0.30
CA TRP A 28 19.83 14.70 0.53
C TRP A 28 20.84 15.50 -0.27
N PRO A 29 21.35 16.62 0.28
CA PRO A 29 22.44 17.36 -0.34
C PRO A 29 23.69 16.48 -0.51
N CYS A 30 24.14 16.28 -1.75
CA CYS A 30 25.27 15.41 -2.10
C CYS A 30 26.46 16.22 -2.67
N PRO A 31 27.73 15.88 -2.35
CA PRO A 31 28.90 16.41 -3.05
C PRO A 31 28.90 16.09 -4.56
N GLN A 32 29.45 16.98 -5.39
CA GLN A 32 29.44 16.82 -6.86
C GLN A 32 30.15 15.57 -7.39
N ASN A 33 31.09 15.01 -6.61
CA ASN A 33 31.88 13.84 -6.98
C ASN A 33 31.26 12.51 -6.50
N ILE A 34 30.08 12.54 -5.88
CA ILE A 34 29.40 11.35 -5.37
C ILE A 34 28.11 11.17 -6.14
N ASP A 35 27.95 9.97 -6.71
CA ASP A 35 26.69 9.52 -7.29
C ASP A 35 25.92 8.69 -6.24
N PRO A 36 24.88 9.24 -5.59
CA PRO A 36 24.12 8.51 -4.60
C PRO A 36 23.27 7.39 -5.24
N VAL A 37 22.87 7.53 -6.51
CA VAL A 37 22.08 6.52 -7.23
C VAL A 37 22.91 5.25 -7.38
N GLU A 38 24.12 5.38 -7.93
CA GLU A 38 25.01 4.23 -8.15
C GLU A 38 25.41 3.54 -6.84
N ARG A 39 25.67 4.30 -5.77
CA ARG A 39 26.00 3.71 -4.46
C ARG A 39 24.82 2.96 -3.85
N ILE A 40 23.61 3.51 -3.93
CA ILE A 40 22.39 2.83 -3.45
C ILE A 40 22.13 1.56 -4.26
N LYS A 41 22.24 1.62 -5.59
CA LYS A 41 22.14 0.45 -6.47
C LYS A 41 23.13 -0.64 -6.05
N LYS A 42 24.40 -0.30 -5.92
CA LYS A 42 25.46 -1.22 -5.48
C LYS A 42 25.16 -1.83 -4.11
N LYS A 43 24.65 -1.04 -3.17
CA LYS A 43 24.31 -1.51 -1.82
C LYS A 43 23.12 -2.45 -1.80
N LEU A 44 22.07 -2.15 -2.54
CA LEU A 44 20.86 -2.98 -2.57
C LEU A 44 21.09 -4.27 -3.38
N LEU A 45 21.82 -4.20 -4.49
CA LEU A 45 22.16 -5.37 -5.32
C LEU A 45 23.33 -6.21 -4.78
N ASP A 46 23.87 -5.90 -3.60
CA ASP A 46 24.93 -6.70 -2.97
C ASP A 46 24.43 -8.12 -2.69
N GLU A 47 25.15 -9.13 -3.17
CA GLU A 47 24.85 -10.56 -2.99
C GLU A 47 24.61 -10.92 -1.52
N ARG A 48 25.30 -10.24 -0.59
CA ARG A 48 25.15 -10.45 0.85
C ARG A 48 23.73 -10.19 1.34
N ASN A 49 23.00 -9.25 0.74
CA ASN A 49 21.61 -9.00 1.13
C ASN A 49 20.72 -10.20 0.79
N PHE A 50 20.92 -10.80 -0.38
CA PHE A 50 20.15 -11.96 -0.82
C PHE A 50 20.53 -13.24 -0.05
N ILE A 51 21.82 -13.42 0.27
CA ILE A 51 22.28 -14.48 1.17
C ILE A 51 21.62 -14.33 2.54
N ASN A 52 21.72 -13.14 3.16
CA ASN A 52 21.10 -12.86 4.45
C ASN A 52 19.58 -13.08 4.42
N LEU A 53 18.92 -12.75 3.31
CA LEU A 53 17.48 -12.97 3.15
C LEU A 53 17.14 -14.47 3.18
N ARG A 54 17.93 -15.31 2.49
CA ARG A 54 17.75 -16.77 2.43
C ARG A 54 18.14 -17.51 3.69
N GLU A 55 19.20 -17.08 4.38
CA GLU A 55 19.70 -17.76 5.59
C GLU A 55 18.81 -17.55 6.83
N LYS A 56 17.90 -16.58 6.79
CA LYS A 56 16.94 -16.36 7.88
C LYS A 56 15.96 -17.52 7.95
N GLU A 57 16.13 -18.38 8.95
CA GLU A 57 15.10 -19.33 9.36
C GLU A 57 13.80 -18.63 9.77
N LEU A 58 12.69 -19.38 9.84
CA LEU A 58 11.44 -18.88 10.37
C LEU A 58 11.61 -18.70 11.89
N SER A 59 11.68 -17.45 12.35
CA SER A 59 11.76 -17.09 13.76
C SER A 59 10.68 -16.06 14.16
N PHE A 60 9.87 -16.39 15.17
CA PHE A 60 8.78 -15.55 15.69
C PHE A 60 9.11 -14.06 15.84
N ILE A 61 10.36 -13.73 16.16
CA ILE A 61 10.85 -12.38 16.48
C ILE A 61 10.65 -11.41 15.31
N THR A 62 10.69 -11.88 14.05
CA THR A 62 10.67 -10.96 12.89
C THR A 62 9.26 -10.57 12.45
N LEU A 63 8.23 -11.36 12.79
CA LEU A 63 6.87 -11.25 12.25
C LEU A 63 6.84 -11.09 10.71
N GLY A 64 7.86 -11.63 10.03
CA GLY A 64 8.09 -11.53 8.59
C GLY A 64 8.48 -10.15 8.06
N SER A 65 8.68 -9.15 8.92
CA SER A 65 9.14 -7.83 8.51
C SER A 65 10.62 -7.87 8.12
N ASP A 66 10.92 -7.60 6.85
CA ASP A 66 12.29 -7.43 6.39
C ASP A 66 12.53 -5.96 5.95
N PRO A 67 13.37 -5.20 6.69
CA PRO A 67 13.70 -3.82 6.34
C PRO A 67 14.25 -3.67 4.92
N TYR A 68 15.00 -4.66 4.42
CA TYR A 68 15.59 -4.63 3.09
C TYR A 68 14.52 -4.68 1.99
N LEU A 69 13.57 -5.60 2.09
CA LEU A 69 12.44 -5.66 1.14
C LEU A 69 11.57 -4.41 1.21
N ARG A 70 11.36 -3.89 2.42
CA ARG A 70 10.58 -2.66 2.63
C ARG A 70 11.26 -1.44 2.01
N ASP A 71 12.58 -1.35 2.07
CA ASP A 71 13.33 -0.25 1.45
C ASP A 71 13.18 -0.27 -0.07
N ILE A 72 13.28 -1.45 -0.70
CA ILE A 72 13.05 -1.61 -2.14
C ILE A 72 11.63 -1.17 -2.53
N ILE A 73 10.61 -1.60 -1.77
CA ILE A 73 9.21 -1.18 -2.01
C ILE A 73 9.10 0.34 -1.96
N LYS A 74 9.62 0.98 -0.91
CA LYS A 74 9.54 2.45 -0.74
C LYS A 74 10.35 3.21 -1.78
N LEU A 75 11.48 2.66 -2.22
CA LEU A 75 12.26 3.21 -3.32
C LEU A 75 11.48 3.18 -4.63
N ASN A 76 10.85 2.04 -4.96
CA ASN A 76 10.05 1.88 -6.18
C ASN A 76 8.81 2.80 -6.19
N GLU A 77 8.13 2.96 -5.05
CA GLU A 77 6.98 3.86 -4.91
C GLU A 77 7.33 5.34 -5.14
N ASN A 78 8.53 5.78 -4.73
CA ASN A 78 8.90 7.21 -4.70
C ASN A 78 9.87 7.62 -5.80
N THR A 79 10.55 6.67 -6.44
CA THR A 79 11.51 6.92 -7.54
C THR A 79 11.22 5.97 -8.71
N PRO A 80 10.19 6.26 -9.52
CA PRO A 80 9.90 5.48 -10.72
C PRO A 80 11.12 5.43 -11.64
N ASP A 81 11.31 4.30 -12.33
CA ASP A 81 12.43 4.05 -13.26
C ASP A 81 13.85 4.09 -12.63
N PHE A 82 13.95 3.94 -11.31
CA PHE A 82 15.25 3.85 -10.64
C PHE A 82 16.11 2.68 -11.16
N TRP A 83 15.48 1.54 -11.46
CA TRP A 83 16.14 0.31 -11.91
C TRP A 83 16.09 0.16 -13.42
N ASP A 84 17.20 -0.29 -14.00
CA ASP A 84 17.19 -0.80 -15.36
C ASP A 84 16.66 -2.24 -15.42
N MET A 85 16.34 -2.74 -16.62
CA MET A 85 15.76 -4.07 -16.80
C MET A 85 16.66 -5.20 -16.30
N GLN A 86 17.98 -5.09 -16.48
CA GLN A 86 18.92 -6.12 -16.01
C GLN A 86 18.92 -6.19 -14.48
N GLN A 87 18.85 -5.04 -13.81
CA GLN A 87 18.76 -4.95 -12.35
C GLN A 87 17.44 -5.55 -11.84
N ILE A 88 16.32 -5.27 -12.52
CA ILE A 88 15.01 -5.86 -12.19
C ILE A 88 15.07 -7.39 -12.35
N GLU A 89 15.59 -7.91 -13.46
CA GLU A 89 15.74 -9.35 -13.68
C GLU A 89 16.61 -10.04 -12.62
N ASN A 90 17.67 -9.36 -12.15
CA ASN A 90 18.50 -9.85 -11.05
C ASN A 90 17.69 -9.97 -9.76
N PHE A 91 16.92 -8.93 -9.39
CA PHE A 91 16.03 -9.00 -8.22
C PHE A 91 15.01 -10.13 -8.33
N ILE A 92 14.32 -10.24 -9.47
CA ILE A 92 13.30 -11.28 -9.67
C ILE A 92 13.92 -12.68 -9.57
N THR A 93 15.11 -12.88 -10.12
CA THR A 93 15.84 -14.15 -10.01
C THR A 93 16.13 -14.51 -8.55
N GLU A 94 16.67 -13.56 -7.79
CA GLU A 94 17.01 -13.75 -6.37
C GLU A 94 15.75 -13.95 -5.50
N PHE A 95 14.66 -13.26 -5.82
CA PHE A 95 13.37 -13.39 -5.14
C PHE A 95 12.69 -14.74 -5.39
N ILE A 96 12.77 -15.28 -6.62
CA ILE A 96 12.34 -16.65 -6.91
C ILE A 96 13.20 -17.67 -6.15
N MET A 97 14.51 -17.44 -6.04
CA MET A 97 15.39 -18.29 -5.22
C MET A 97 15.04 -18.21 -3.74
N TYR A 98 14.72 -17.02 -3.24
CA TYR A 98 14.28 -16.83 -1.87
C TYR A 98 12.96 -17.56 -1.57
N TRP A 99 11.99 -17.51 -2.49
CA TRP A 99 10.76 -18.30 -2.37
C TRP A 99 11.03 -19.80 -2.15
N LYS A 100 11.94 -20.38 -2.94
CA LYS A 100 12.28 -21.81 -2.81
C LYS A 100 12.78 -22.15 -1.40
N VAL A 101 13.65 -21.30 -0.84
CA VAL A 101 14.16 -21.48 0.53
C VAL A 101 13.06 -21.28 1.58
N LEU A 102 12.17 -20.29 1.40
CA LEU A 102 11.02 -20.10 2.28
C LEU A 102 10.09 -21.32 2.31
N LYS A 103 9.83 -21.90 1.14
CA LYS A 103 9.03 -23.13 1.00
C LYS A 103 9.66 -24.31 1.73
N GLU A 104 10.96 -24.55 1.52
CA GLU A 104 11.70 -25.59 2.24
C GLU A 104 11.68 -25.37 3.76
N ASN A 105 11.83 -24.13 4.22
CA ASN A 105 11.76 -23.82 5.65
C ASN A 105 10.35 -24.07 6.21
N LYS A 106 9.29 -23.75 5.45
CA LYS A 106 7.92 -24.07 5.87
C LYS A 106 7.69 -25.57 6.04
N GLU A 107 8.34 -26.40 5.22
CA GLU A 107 8.30 -27.86 5.32
C GLU A 107 9.10 -28.40 6.51
N LYS A 108 10.20 -27.75 6.87
CA LYS A 108 11.02 -28.12 8.05
C LYS A 108 10.33 -27.76 9.37
N PHE A 109 9.60 -26.65 9.42
CA PHE A 109 9.00 -26.10 10.65
C PHE A 109 7.47 -26.24 10.71
N GLN A 110 6.91 -27.33 10.17
CA GLN A 110 5.45 -27.51 10.03
C GLN A 110 4.67 -27.54 11.36
N ASP A 111 5.33 -27.87 12.47
CA ASP A 111 4.66 -28.22 13.73
C ASP A 111 4.18 -27.04 14.59
N PHE A 112 4.52 -25.79 14.23
CA PHE A 112 4.15 -24.62 15.02
C PHE A 112 3.38 -23.58 14.21
N ASP A 113 2.18 -23.23 14.69
CA ASP A 113 1.32 -22.19 14.11
C ASP A 113 2.05 -20.85 13.93
N ILE A 114 2.98 -20.54 14.82
CA ILE A 114 3.80 -19.34 14.77
C ILE A 114 4.66 -19.27 13.50
N HIS A 115 5.25 -20.39 13.08
CA HIS A 115 6.02 -20.44 11.84
C HIS A 115 5.13 -20.36 10.60
N LYS A 116 3.86 -20.79 10.70
CA LYS A 116 2.87 -20.60 9.64
C LYS A 116 2.56 -19.12 9.44
N ASP A 117 2.31 -18.36 10.50
CA ASP A 117 2.03 -16.92 10.38
C ASP A 117 3.23 -16.13 9.85
N GLU A 118 4.44 -16.46 10.30
CA GLU A 118 5.65 -15.84 9.78
C GLU A 118 5.90 -16.18 8.31
N PHE A 119 5.72 -17.45 7.92
CA PHE A 119 5.80 -17.86 6.52
C PHE A 119 4.83 -17.06 5.66
N ILE A 120 3.56 -16.95 6.08
CA ILE A 120 2.57 -16.14 5.36
C ILE A 120 3.03 -14.68 5.27
N SER A 121 3.51 -14.08 6.35
CA SER A 121 3.96 -12.68 6.36
C SER A 121 5.16 -12.44 5.44
N ARG A 122 6.17 -13.32 5.46
CA ARG A 122 7.35 -13.22 4.60
C ARG A 122 6.99 -13.40 3.12
N THR A 123 6.15 -14.38 2.81
CA THR A 123 5.65 -14.59 1.43
C THR A 123 4.87 -13.39 0.94
N ARG A 124 4.04 -12.76 1.77
CA ARG A 124 3.35 -11.51 1.41
C ARG A 124 4.32 -10.35 1.16
N ASN A 125 5.37 -10.20 1.96
CA ASN A 125 6.38 -9.18 1.70
C ASN A 125 7.17 -9.46 0.40
N LEU A 126 7.40 -10.73 0.06
CA LEU A 126 7.97 -11.13 -1.22
C LEU A 126 7.05 -10.76 -2.40
N ILE A 127 5.75 -11.05 -2.30
CA ILE A 127 4.75 -10.65 -3.30
C ILE A 127 4.78 -9.14 -3.48
N LYS A 128 4.74 -8.37 -2.38
CA LYS A 128 4.72 -6.91 -2.43
C LYS A 128 5.97 -6.30 -3.06
N VAL A 129 7.16 -6.80 -2.72
CA VAL A 129 8.41 -6.26 -3.31
C VAL A 129 8.47 -6.56 -4.81
N ILE A 130 8.02 -7.74 -5.25
CA ILE A 130 7.95 -8.04 -6.68
C ILE A 130 6.92 -7.13 -7.37
N ALA A 131 5.70 -7.05 -6.81
CA ALA A 131 4.63 -6.22 -7.37
C ALA A 131 5.02 -4.73 -7.49
N SER A 132 5.90 -4.24 -6.61
CA SER A 132 6.35 -2.85 -6.60
C SER A 132 7.17 -2.44 -7.84
N PHE A 133 7.76 -3.37 -8.60
CA PHE A 133 8.40 -3.05 -9.89
C PHE A 133 7.40 -2.67 -10.98
N GLY A 134 6.16 -3.15 -10.83
CA GLY A 134 5.04 -2.76 -11.65
C GLY A 134 4.91 -3.48 -13.00
N SER A 135 3.69 -3.44 -13.53
CA SER A 135 3.24 -4.23 -14.68
C SER A 135 4.11 -4.07 -15.92
N GLU A 136 4.41 -2.83 -16.35
CA GLU A 136 5.24 -2.58 -17.55
C GLU A 136 6.59 -3.33 -17.46
N LYS A 137 7.33 -3.12 -16.37
CA LYS A 137 8.64 -3.77 -16.21
C LYS A 137 8.50 -5.28 -16.05
N LEU A 138 7.52 -5.75 -15.29
CA LEU A 138 7.32 -7.19 -15.07
C LEU A 138 6.84 -7.94 -16.34
N GLN A 139 6.15 -7.25 -17.26
CA GLN A 139 5.77 -7.78 -18.56
C GLN A 139 6.92 -7.71 -19.59
N ASP A 140 7.95 -6.90 -19.33
CA ASP A 140 9.11 -6.72 -20.20
C ASP A 140 10.33 -7.56 -19.80
N ILE A 141 10.34 -8.20 -18.62
CA ILE A 141 11.43 -9.12 -18.25
C ILE A 141 11.48 -10.31 -19.21
N ASN A 142 12.63 -10.98 -19.29
CA ASN A 142 12.83 -12.17 -20.11
C ASN A 142 11.69 -13.21 -19.92
N THR A 143 11.18 -13.75 -21.03
CA THR A 143 10.06 -14.71 -21.06
C THR A 143 10.25 -15.91 -20.14
N HIS A 144 11.45 -16.49 -20.08
CA HIS A 144 11.75 -17.62 -19.20
C HIS A 144 11.65 -17.21 -17.71
N LEU A 145 12.01 -15.97 -17.38
CA LEU A 145 11.87 -15.45 -16.02
C LEU A 145 10.40 -15.16 -15.68
N GLN A 146 9.60 -14.69 -16.65
CA GLN A 146 8.16 -14.54 -16.47
C GLN A 146 7.47 -15.89 -16.21
N GLU A 147 7.83 -16.94 -16.95
CA GLU A 147 7.31 -18.29 -16.73
C GLU A 147 7.64 -18.78 -15.32
N ARG A 148 8.89 -18.64 -14.89
CA ARG A 148 9.29 -18.99 -13.52
C ARG A 148 8.57 -18.19 -12.44
N LEU A 149 8.26 -16.91 -12.71
CA LEU A 149 7.50 -16.07 -11.80
C LEU A 149 6.03 -16.54 -11.73
N LYS A 150 5.44 -16.92 -12.86
CA LYS A 150 4.09 -17.52 -12.92
C LYS A 150 4.03 -18.86 -12.19
N ASP A 151 5.04 -19.71 -12.34
CA ASP A 151 5.15 -20.97 -11.60
C ASP A 151 5.21 -20.72 -10.10
N MET A 152 6.01 -19.73 -9.67
CA MET A 152 6.09 -19.31 -8.27
C MET A 152 4.73 -18.88 -7.72
N MET A 153 3.98 -18.06 -8.47
CA MET A 153 2.63 -17.63 -8.07
C MET A 153 1.68 -18.82 -7.94
N GLN A 154 1.68 -19.74 -8.91
CA GLN A 154 0.86 -20.96 -8.84
C GLN A 154 1.20 -21.80 -7.60
N GLU A 155 2.48 -21.94 -7.25
CA GLU A 155 2.90 -22.60 -6.02
C GLU A 155 2.40 -21.86 -4.77
N ILE A 156 2.55 -20.52 -4.71
CA ILE A 156 2.09 -19.70 -3.58
C ILE A 156 0.57 -19.84 -3.37
N ALA A 157 -0.20 -19.84 -4.45
CA ALA A 157 -1.65 -20.00 -4.41
C ALA A 157 -2.10 -21.30 -3.71
N THR A 158 -1.28 -22.37 -3.75
CA THR A 158 -1.59 -23.63 -3.04
C THR A 158 -1.56 -23.49 -1.51
N TYR A 159 -0.95 -22.43 -0.98
CA TYR A 159 -0.89 -22.12 0.45
C TYR A 159 -2.01 -21.18 0.92
N GLU A 160 -3.00 -20.87 0.05
CA GLU A 160 -4.10 -19.95 0.34
C GLU A 160 -3.61 -18.53 0.75
N ILE A 161 -2.44 -18.12 0.24
CA ILE A 161 -1.87 -16.80 0.47
C ILE A 161 -2.40 -15.85 -0.60
N ALA A 162 -2.94 -14.71 -0.16
CA ALA A 162 -3.44 -13.67 -1.07
C ALA A 162 -2.28 -13.03 -1.85
N GLU A 163 -2.42 -12.97 -3.17
CA GLU A 163 -1.39 -12.49 -4.12
C GLU A 163 -1.96 -11.55 -5.20
N LEU A 164 -3.13 -10.95 -4.96
CA LEU A 164 -3.87 -10.17 -5.96
C LEU A 164 -3.08 -8.98 -6.49
N GLU A 165 -2.25 -8.36 -5.66
CA GLU A 165 -1.39 -7.26 -6.07
C GLU A 165 -0.39 -7.66 -7.16
N LEU A 166 0.12 -8.90 -7.12
CA LEU A 166 1.03 -9.44 -8.14
C LEU A 166 0.26 -10.01 -9.34
N GLU A 167 -0.90 -10.64 -9.11
CA GLU A 167 -1.81 -11.03 -10.20
C GLU A 167 -2.13 -9.83 -11.09
N VAL A 168 -2.43 -8.68 -10.49
CA VAL A 168 -2.68 -7.43 -11.23
C VAL A 168 -1.47 -7.01 -12.08
N GLN A 169 -0.25 -7.08 -11.55
CA GLN A 169 0.92 -6.66 -12.32
C GLN A 169 1.21 -7.59 -13.50
N MET A 170 0.97 -8.90 -13.31
CA MET A 170 1.26 -9.93 -14.29
C MET A 170 0.13 -10.16 -15.30
N ALA A 171 -1.06 -9.62 -15.05
CA ALA A 171 -2.21 -9.74 -15.93
C ALA A 171 -2.04 -8.92 -17.21
N ASP A 172 -2.32 -9.53 -18.36
CA ASP A 172 -2.53 -8.81 -19.61
C ASP A 172 -3.93 -8.17 -19.67
N MET A 173 -4.22 -7.45 -20.77
CA MET A 173 -5.50 -6.77 -20.97
C MET A 173 -6.70 -7.73 -21.00
N GLU A 174 -6.52 -8.99 -21.40
CA GLU A 174 -7.60 -9.98 -21.46
C GLU A 174 -7.85 -10.62 -20.09
N GLN A 175 -6.82 -10.69 -19.24
CA GLN A 175 -6.85 -11.27 -17.90
C GLN A 175 -7.33 -10.30 -16.82
N ILE A 176 -7.37 -9.00 -17.12
CA ILE A 176 -7.67 -7.98 -16.11
C ILE A 176 -9.07 -8.13 -15.51
N GLN A 177 -10.08 -8.42 -16.33
CA GLN A 177 -11.47 -8.51 -15.86
C GLN A 177 -11.69 -9.72 -14.91
N PRO A 178 -11.17 -10.93 -15.21
CA PRO A 178 -11.11 -12.02 -14.23
C PRO A 178 -10.45 -11.62 -12.90
N VAL A 179 -9.33 -10.88 -12.94
CA VAL A 179 -8.62 -10.43 -11.74
C VAL A 179 -9.45 -9.43 -10.95
N VAL A 180 -10.12 -8.48 -11.62
CA VAL A 180 -11.05 -7.51 -10.98
C VAL A 180 -12.16 -8.23 -10.23
N LYS A 181 -12.75 -9.29 -10.80
CA LYS A 181 -13.76 -10.11 -10.10
C LYS A 181 -13.21 -10.77 -8.84
N LYS A 182 -11.96 -11.24 -8.86
CA LYS A 182 -11.30 -11.77 -7.66
C LYS A 182 -11.08 -10.68 -6.62
N ILE A 183 -10.65 -9.49 -7.03
CA ILE A 183 -10.43 -8.33 -6.15
C ILE A 183 -11.75 -7.95 -5.46
N LEU A 184 -12.84 -7.79 -6.21
CA LEU A 184 -14.15 -7.45 -5.65
C LEU A 184 -14.64 -8.48 -4.62
N LYS A 185 -14.37 -9.77 -4.86
CA LYS A 185 -14.66 -10.83 -3.89
C LYS A 185 -13.79 -10.71 -2.65
N ALA A 186 -12.49 -10.44 -2.82
CA ALA A 186 -11.54 -10.31 -1.71
C ALA A 186 -11.86 -9.10 -0.82
N LEU A 187 -12.21 -7.96 -1.42
CA LEU A 187 -12.65 -6.75 -0.72
C LEU A 187 -13.86 -7.02 0.20
N LYS A 188 -14.75 -7.94 -0.19
CA LYS A 188 -15.94 -8.36 0.57
C LYS A 188 -15.69 -9.54 1.53
N SER A 189 -14.46 -10.06 1.59
CA SER A 189 -14.11 -11.22 2.41
C SER A 189 -14.17 -10.93 3.91
N ALA A 190 -14.43 -11.97 4.71
CA ALA A 190 -14.30 -11.93 6.17
C ALA A 190 -12.83 -12.09 6.63
N ASP A 191 -11.92 -12.51 5.73
CA ASP A 191 -10.49 -12.63 6.02
C ASP A 191 -9.78 -11.29 5.78
N ALA A 192 -9.28 -10.68 6.84
CA ALA A 192 -8.54 -9.42 6.79
C ALA A 192 -7.30 -9.49 5.88
N LYS A 193 -6.65 -10.65 5.75
CA LYS A 193 -5.47 -10.82 4.88
C LYS A 193 -5.85 -10.70 3.41
N MET A 194 -6.97 -11.31 3.01
CA MET A 194 -7.56 -11.20 1.67
C MET A 194 -8.03 -9.78 1.37
N VAL A 195 -8.69 -9.13 2.33
CA VAL A 195 -9.16 -7.74 2.16
C VAL A 195 -7.99 -6.80 1.90
N LEU A 196 -6.91 -6.92 2.69
CA LEU A 196 -5.72 -6.09 2.50
C LEU A 196 -5.10 -6.29 1.10
N SER A 197 -4.97 -7.54 0.62
CA SER A 197 -4.47 -7.81 -0.73
C SER A 197 -5.40 -7.24 -1.81
N GLY A 198 -6.72 -7.33 -1.61
CA GLY A 198 -7.71 -6.70 -2.49
C GLY A 198 -7.59 -5.18 -2.54
N LEU A 199 -7.35 -4.52 -1.40
CA LEU A 199 -7.14 -3.07 -1.33
C LEU A 199 -5.86 -2.66 -2.06
N GLU A 200 -4.74 -3.36 -1.83
CA GLU A 200 -3.46 -3.10 -2.50
C GLU A 200 -3.58 -3.28 -4.02
N ALA A 201 -4.21 -4.37 -4.47
CA ALA A 201 -4.49 -4.62 -5.88
C ALA A 201 -5.39 -3.53 -6.51
N THR A 202 -6.39 -3.08 -5.77
CA THR A 202 -7.28 -1.98 -6.19
C THR A 202 -6.50 -0.68 -6.36
N GLU A 203 -5.64 -0.33 -5.40
CA GLU A 203 -4.80 0.87 -5.48
C GLU A 203 -3.89 0.84 -6.71
N TYR A 204 -3.30 -0.31 -7.03
CA TYR A 204 -2.49 -0.47 -8.25
C TYR A 204 -3.30 -0.28 -9.53
N LEU A 205 -4.50 -0.86 -9.63
CA LEU A 205 -5.36 -0.71 -10.81
C LEU A 205 -5.81 0.74 -11.01
N LEU A 206 -6.35 1.35 -9.96
CA LEU A 206 -6.95 2.68 -10.02
C LEU A 206 -5.91 3.80 -10.23
N THR A 207 -4.65 3.58 -9.86
CA THR A 207 -3.59 4.55 -10.11
C THR A 207 -3.03 4.51 -11.54
N ARG A 208 -3.18 3.38 -12.23
CA ARG A 208 -2.54 3.14 -13.55
C ARG A 208 -3.53 3.19 -14.70
N GLN A 209 -4.70 2.56 -14.55
CA GLN A 209 -5.69 2.48 -15.62
C GLN A 209 -6.50 3.78 -15.72
N GLY A 210 -7.01 4.05 -16.93
CA GLY A 210 -7.99 5.12 -17.14
C GLY A 210 -9.38 4.70 -16.64
N ASN A 211 -10.34 5.63 -16.70
CA ASN A 211 -11.72 5.34 -16.38
C ASN A 211 -12.29 4.34 -17.42
N ASN A 212 -12.58 3.14 -16.96
CA ASN A 212 -13.22 2.03 -17.68
C ASN A 212 -14.22 1.34 -16.74
N ASP A 213 -14.98 0.38 -17.26
CA ASP A 213 -16.01 -0.30 -16.49
C ASP A 213 -15.44 -0.99 -15.24
N GLU A 214 -14.25 -1.62 -15.36
CA GLU A 214 -13.58 -2.29 -14.25
C GLU A 214 -13.18 -1.32 -13.11
N THR A 215 -12.58 -0.18 -13.46
CA THR A 215 -12.14 0.82 -12.48
C THR A 215 -13.33 1.52 -11.83
N ILE A 216 -14.42 1.77 -12.57
CA ILE A 216 -15.67 2.30 -12.02
C ILE A 216 -16.28 1.30 -11.02
N GLU A 217 -16.30 0.02 -11.34
CA GLU A 217 -16.80 -1.02 -10.43
C GLU A 217 -15.98 -1.07 -9.13
N LEU A 218 -14.66 -0.95 -9.22
CA LEU A 218 -13.77 -0.88 -8.05
C LEU A 218 -14.01 0.37 -7.21
N TRP A 219 -14.14 1.56 -7.82
CA TRP A 219 -14.47 2.80 -7.12
C TRP A 219 -15.79 2.67 -6.35
N ASN A 220 -16.84 2.21 -7.02
CA ASN A 220 -18.15 2.01 -6.41
C ASN A 220 -18.08 1.00 -5.26
N CYS A 221 -17.33 -0.10 -5.43
CA CYS A 221 -17.13 -1.07 -4.37
C CYS A 221 -16.45 -0.45 -3.15
N LEU A 222 -15.35 0.30 -3.31
CA LEU A 222 -14.68 0.97 -2.18
C LEU A 222 -15.62 1.93 -1.44
N ILE A 223 -16.40 2.73 -2.18
CA ILE A 223 -17.35 3.68 -1.61
C ILE A 223 -18.46 2.94 -0.84
N ASP A 224 -19.01 1.86 -1.40
CA ASP A 224 -20.02 1.05 -0.72
C ASP A 224 -19.48 0.41 0.55
N LEU A 225 -18.24 -0.08 0.56
CA LEU A 225 -17.63 -0.63 1.77
C LEU A 225 -17.52 0.42 2.88
N CYS A 226 -17.21 1.67 2.53
CA CYS A 226 -17.27 2.78 3.48
C CYS A 226 -18.70 3.05 3.95
N ARG A 227 -19.65 3.18 3.02
CA ARG A 227 -21.06 3.47 3.31
C ARG A 227 -21.68 2.44 4.26
N TYR A 228 -21.37 1.17 4.06
CA TYR A 228 -21.87 0.05 4.87
C TYR A 228 -20.97 -0.30 6.06
N ARG A 229 -19.88 0.45 6.29
CA ARG A 229 -18.91 0.22 7.38
C ARG A 229 -18.43 -1.24 7.45
N LYS A 230 -18.11 -1.80 6.28
CA LYS A 230 -17.75 -3.22 6.18
C LYS A 230 -16.48 -3.51 6.97
N GLU A 231 -16.55 -4.50 7.84
CA GLU A 231 -15.39 -5.06 8.55
C GLU A 231 -15.16 -6.55 8.19
N PRO A 232 -13.91 -7.04 8.22
CA PRO A 232 -12.69 -6.25 8.41
C PRO A 232 -12.36 -5.41 7.18
N GLY A 233 -11.74 -4.25 7.39
CA GLY A 233 -11.06 -3.46 6.33
C GLY A 233 -11.63 -2.07 6.07
N LEU A 234 -12.53 -1.56 6.93
CA LEU A 234 -13.07 -0.21 6.78
C LEU A 234 -11.96 0.85 6.83
N GLU A 235 -11.08 0.76 7.83
CA GLU A 235 -9.93 1.66 7.96
C GLU A 235 -9.04 1.62 6.71
N GLY A 236 -8.68 0.42 6.25
CA GLY A 236 -7.89 0.24 5.02
C GLY A 236 -8.58 0.81 3.78
N THR A 237 -9.90 0.71 3.70
CA THR A 237 -10.70 1.29 2.60
C THR A 237 -10.64 2.82 2.62
N LEU A 238 -10.81 3.44 3.78
CA LEU A 238 -10.70 4.89 3.94
C LEU A 238 -9.30 5.41 3.58
N ILE A 239 -8.25 4.70 4.04
CA ILE A 239 -6.86 5.02 3.69
C ILE A 239 -6.64 4.89 2.19
N THR A 240 -7.18 3.84 1.55
CA THR A 240 -7.05 3.62 0.10
C THR A 240 -7.70 4.76 -0.68
N LEU A 241 -8.94 5.13 -0.35
CA LEU A 241 -9.63 6.27 -0.97
C LEU A 241 -8.88 7.59 -0.75
N HIS A 242 -8.39 7.82 0.47
CA HIS A 242 -7.57 8.98 0.80
C HIS A 242 -6.32 9.06 -0.09
N ASN A 243 -5.58 7.95 -0.21
CA ASN A 243 -4.35 7.90 -1.00
C ASN A 243 -4.60 8.11 -2.49
N LEU A 244 -5.69 7.54 -3.03
CA LEU A 244 -6.08 7.73 -4.42
C LEU A 244 -6.38 9.20 -4.74
N LEU A 245 -7.12 9.89 -3.86
CA LEU A 245 -7.37 11.32 -3.99
C LEU A 245 -6.10 12.16 -3.82
N TYR A 246 -5.29 11.84 -2.81
CA TYR A 246 -4.04 12.55 -2.51
C TYR A 246 -3.07 12.51 -3.69
N ARG A 247 -2.86 11.33 -4.28
CA ARG A 247 -1.98 11.15 -5.44
C ARG A 247 -2.52 11.86 -6.67
N ASN A 248 -3.85 12.01 -6.78
CA ASN A 248 -4.50 12.73 -7.88
C ASN A 248 -4.03 12.24 -9.26
N CYS A 249 -3.87 10.92 -9.41
CA CYS A 249 -3.37 10.31 -10.64
C CYS A 249 -4.36 10.43 -11.80
N LYS A 250 -5.66 10.51 -11.50
CA LYS A 250 -6.76 10.52 -12.48
C LYS A 250 -7.88 11.45 -12.04
N GLU A 251 -8.65 11.89 -13.02
CA GLU A 251 -9.88 12.65 -12.80
C GLU A 251 -11.03 11.70 -12.50
N LEU A 252 -11.69 11.95 -11.37
CA LEU A 252 -12.90 11.24 -10.95
C LEU A 252 -14.09 11.68 -11.79
N SER A 253 -14.97 10.74 -12.11
CA SER A 253 -16.27 11.06 -12.70
C SER A 253 -17.18 11.74 -11.68
N GLU A 254 -18.16 12.50 -12.16
CA GLU A 254 -19.18 13.15 -11.33
C GLU A 254 -19.93 12.13 -10.45
N ASP A 255 -20.27 10.96 -11.00
CA ASP A 255 -20.95 9.89 -10.26
C ASP A 255 -20.14 9.35 -9.08
N VAL A 256 -18.81 9.23 -9.23
CA VAL A 256 -17.91 8.79 -8.16
C VAL A 256 -17.83 9.86 -7.07
N ILE A 257 -17.75 11.14 -7.46
CA ILE A 257 -17.73 12.27 -6.51
C ILE A 257 -19.05 12.32 -5.73
N LEU A 258 -20.19 12.23 -6.40
CA LEU A 258 -21.52 12.20 -5.77
C LEU A 258 -21.67 11.03 -4.81
N SER A 259 -21.26 9.83 -5.24
CA SER A 259 -21.34 8.63 -4.41
C SER A 259 -20.47 8.74 -3.15
N LEU A 260 -19.25 9.27 -3.30
CA LEU A 260 -18.34 9.52 -2.18
C LEU A 260 -18.88 10.58 -1.22
N ASN A 261 -19.47 11.67 -1.76
CA ASN A 261 -20.15 12.68 -0.96
C ASN A 261 -21.28 12.06 -0.13
N ASP A 262 -22.12 11.22 -0.73
CA ASP A 262 -23.25 10.58 -0.03
C ASP A 262 -22.74 9.65 1.08
N ALA A 263 -21.75 8.80 0.78
CA ALA A 263 -21.14 7.91 1.77
C ALA A 263 -20.53 8.69 2.96
N LEU A 264 -19.81 9.79 2.69
CA LEU A 264 -19.24 10.63 3.75
C LEU A 264 -20.30 11.34 4.58
N ASN A 265 -21.43 11.74 3.99
CA ASN A 265 -22.56 12.32 4.73
C ASN A 265 -23.24 11.30 5.63
N GLU A 266 -23.48 10.07 5.14
CA GLU A 266 -24.04 8.98 5.94
C GLU A 266 -23.13 8.65 7.13
N LEU A 267 -21.81 8.60 6.92
CA LEU A 267 -20.83 8.32 7.96
C LEU A 267 -20.85 9.34 9.10
N ILE A 268 -21.27 10.59 8.87
CA ILE A 268 -21.42 11.59 9.94
C ILE A 268 -22.41 11.09 11.01
N GLN A 269 -23.60 10.65 10.57
CA GLN A 269 -24.65 10.20 11.47
C GLN A 269 -24.30 8.85 12.10
N GLN A 270 -23.77 7.92 11.30
CA GLN A 270 -23.43 6.58 11.76
C GLN A 270 -22.29 6.56 12.80
N THR A 271 -21.46 7.61 12.83
CA THR A 271 -20.33 7.72 13.75
C THR A 271 -20.52 8.79 14.82
N ASP A 272 -21.72 9.37 14.93
CA ASP A 272 -22.02 10.36 15.97
C ASP A 272 -21.81 9.74 17.37
N TYR A 273 -21.12 10.48 18.24
CA TYR A 273 -20.82 10.07 19.62
C TYR A 273 -22.05 9.84 20.48
N GLU A 274 -23.21 10.40 20.12
CA GLU A 274 -24.49 10.07 20.78
C GLU A 274 -24.80 8.58 20.70
N ASN A 275 -24.39 7.89 19.63
CA ASN A 275 -24.54 6.44 19.47
C ASN A 275 -23.62 5.63 20.41
N TYR A 276 -22.70 6.30 21.12
CA TYR A 276 -21.64 5.69 21.93
C TYR A 276 -21.74 5.98 23.43
N ILE A 277 -22.78 6.67 23.91
CA ILE A 277 -22.95 7.09 25.31
C ILE A 277 -22.89 5.89 26.29
N ASN A 278 -23.41 4.73 25.90
CA ASN A 278 -23.42 3.50 26.72
C ASN A 278 -22.44 2.43 26.22
N LYS A 279 -21.46 2.83 25.41
CA LYS A 279 -20.48 1.91 24.82
C LYS A 279 -19.18 1.89 25.62
N THR A 280 -18.40 0.85 25.38
CA THR A 280 -17.07 0.70 26.01
C THR A 280 -16.11 1.76 25.49
N GLU A 281 -15.07 2.09 26.28
CA GLU A 281 -13.98 2.97 25.85
C GLU A 281 -13.33 2.50 24.54
N ARG A 282 -13.20 1.18 24.36
CA ARG A 282 -12.70 0.58 23.11
C ARG A 282 -13.59 0.92 21.92
N GLU A 283 -14.91 0.79 22.05
CA GLU A 283 -15.86 1.13 20.98
C GLU A 283 -15.85 2.63 20.67
N LEU A 284 -15.73 3.48 21.70
CA LEU A 284 -15.58 4.92 21.51
C LEU A 284 -14.28 5.25 20.76
N ARG A 285 -13.17 4.62 21.14
CA ARG A 285 -11.89 4.80 20.45
C ARG A 285 -11.97 4.40 18.98
N CYS A 286 -12.58 3.25 18.66
CA CYS A 286 -12.78 2.85 17.26
C CYS A 286 -13.68 3.85 16.50
N ALA A 287 -14.65 4.48 17.17
CA ALA A 287 -15.45 5.54 16.56
C ALA A 287 -14.60 6.79 16.25
N VAL A 288 -13.70 7.19 17.16
CA VAL A 288 -12.76 8.30 16.94
C VAL A 288 -11.82 8.00 15.76
N GLU A 289 -11.21 6.81 15.71
CA GLU A 289 -10.33 6.38 14.62
C GLU A 289 -11.06 6.41 13.26
N LEU A 290 -12.31 5.92 13.23
CA LEU A 290 -13.15 5.97 12.03
C LEU A 290 -13.46 7.41 11.59
N ARG A 291 -13.81 8.29 12.54
CA ARG A 291 -14.08 9.71 12.26
C ARG A 291 -12.84 10.44 11.78
N GLU A 292 -11.66 10.13 12.32
CA GLU A 292 -10.38 10.66 11.83
C GLU A 292 -10.15 10.27 10.37
N GLY A 293 -10.36 8.99 10.03
CA GLY A 293 -10.29 8.50 8.64
C GLY A 293 -11.27 9.24 7.71
N CYS A 294 -12.51 9.46 8.15
CA CYS A 294 -13.52 10.21 7.40
C CYS A 294 -13.14 11.69 7.21
N ALA A 295 -12.66 12.35 8.27
CA ALA A 295 -12.24 13.75 8.22
C ALA A 295 -11.05 13.95 7.28
N ASN A 296 -10.07 13.03 7.31
CA ASN A 296 -8.94 13.03 6.39
C ASN A 296 -9.38 12.79 4.94
N LEU A 297 -10.30 11.84 4.70
CA LEU A 297 -10.84 11.59 3.36
C LEU A 297 -11.61 12.80 2.82
N ALA A 298 -12.48 13.40 3.64
CA ALA A 298 -13.18 14.63 3.28
C ALA A 298 -12.21 15.79 2.99
N TYR A 299 -11.08 15.86 3.69
CA TYR A 299 -10.05 16.86 3.43
C TYR A 299 -9.38 16.66 2.07
N GLN A 300 -9.06 15.42 1.69
CA GLN A 300 -8.55 15.15 0.34
C GLN A 300 -9.58 15.45 -0.75
N LEU A 301 -10.86 15.15 -0.51
CA LEU A 301 -11.93 15.51 -1.44
C LEU A 301 -12.01 17.04 -1.61
N TYR A 302 -11.92 17.81 -0.53
CA TYR A 302 -11.84 19.28 -0.59
C TYR A 302 -10.65 19.78 -1.40
N LEU A 303 -9.45 19.22 -1.20
CA LEU A 303 -8.26 19.59 -1.97
C LEU A 303 -8.44 19.26 -3.46
N TYR A 304 -9.06 18.12 -3.76
CA TYR A 304 -9.39 17.72 -5.12
C TYR A 304 -10.38 18.70 -5.77
N GLU A 305 -11.53 18.96 -5.13
CA GLU A 305 -12.58 19.85 -5.64
C GLU A 305 -12.06 21.27 -5.87
N LYS A 306 -11.27 21.81 -4.92
CA LYS A 306 -10.62 23.12 -5.07
C LYS A 306 -9.68 23.16 -6.25
N ARG A 307 -8.86 22.13 -6.43
CA ARG A 307 -7.91 22.04 -7.55
C ARG A 307 -8.64 21.99 -8.89
N LYS A 308 -9.76 21.28 -8.94
CA LYS A 308 -10.63 21.14 -10.11
C LYS A 308 -11.57 22.33 -10.33
N GLN A 309 -11.61 23.29 -9.39
CA GLN A 309 -12.47 24.47 -9.43
C GLN A 309 -13.97 24.12 -9.57
N ILE A 310 -14.38 23.02 -8.94
CA ILE A 310 -15.77 22.59 -8.88
C ILE A 310 -16.41 23.01 -7.56
N GLU A 311 -17.74 22.96 -7.51
CA GLU A 311 -18.50 23.26 -6.29
C GLU A 311 -18.13 22.27 -5.18
N LEU A 312 -18.00 22.78 -3.94
CA LEU A 312 -17.64 21.94 -2.80
C LEU A 312 -18.80 21.04 -2.41
N SER A 313 -18.53 19.74 -2.26
CA SER A 313 -19.50 18.76 -1.80
C SER A 313 -20.06 19.12 -0.43
N SER A 314 -21.33 18.77 -0.20
CA SER A 314 -21.97 19.02 1.10
C SER A 314 -21.28 18.27 2.24
N ALA A 315 -20.78 17.06 1.97
CA ALA A 315 -19.98 16.28 2.92
C ALA A 315 -18.71 17.02 3.35
N VAL A 316 -18.00 17.62 2.40
CA VAL A 316 -16.80 18.42 2.66
C VAL A 316 -17.12 19.57 3.60
N LEU A 317 -18.19 20.32 3.32
CA LEU A 317 -18.62 21.43 4.17
C LEU A 317 -19.04 20.95 5.57
N ASN A 318 -19.74 19.82 5.65
CA ASN A 318 -20.19 19.26 6.92
C ASN A 318 -19.02 18.78 7.79
N TRP A 319 -18.09 18.00 7.23
CA TRP A 319 -16.89 17.54 7.94
C TRP A 319 -16.00 18.71 8.37
N LYS A 320 -15.86 19.75 7.54
CA LYS A 320 -15.15 20.98 7.93
C LYS A 320 -15.78 21.65 9.16
N GLU A 321 -17.10 21.78 9.22
CA GLU A 321 -17.78 22.42 10.35
C GLU A 321 -17.82 21.53 11.61
N ILE A 322 -17.80 20.20 11.45
CA ILE A 322 -17.58 19.24 12.54
C ILE A 322 -16.20 19.44 13.15
N CYS A 323 -15.13 19.43 12.33
CA CYS A 323 -13.75 19.56 12.79
C CYS A 323 -13.45 20.93 13.41
N ARG A 324 -14.20 21.97 13.03
CA ARG A 324 -14.14 23.30 13.64
C ARG A 324 -14.90 23.43 14.95
N GLY A 325 -15.61 22.38 15.38
CA GLY A 325 -16.37 22.36 16.63
C GLY A 325 -17.73 23.03 16.57
N LYS A 326 -18.22 23.40 15.37
CA LYS A 326 -19.52 24.08 15.20
C LYS A 326 -20.68 23.09 15.10
N LYS A 327 -20.47 21.95 14.43
CA LYS A 327 -21.45 20.85 14.35
C LYS A 327 -21.18 19.72 15.33
N SER A 328 -20.06 19.77 16.06
CA SER A 328 -19.67 18.77 17.06
C SER A 328 -18.87 19.46 18.17
N LEU A 329 -19.54 19.82 19.26
CA LEU A 329 -18.94 20.59 20.37
C LEU A 329 -17.83 19.82 21.12
N HIS A 330 -17.90 18.49 21.09
CA HIS A 330 -17.01 17.58 21.81
C HIS A 330 -16.12 16.75 20.87
N GLU A 331 -15.81 17.28 19.69
CA GLU A 331 -14.95 16.59 18.72
C GLU A 331 -13.52 16.42 19.23
N PHE A 332 -12.96 15.22 19.05
CA PHE A 332 -11.62 14.87 19.51
C PHE A 332 -10.54 15.57 18.69
N SER A 333 -9.41 15.89 19.33
CA SER A 333 -8.32 16.66 18.70
C SER A 333 -7.71 15.97 17.47
N GLU A 334 -7.73 14.65 17.48
CA GLU A 334 -7.28 13.73 16.45
C GLU A 334 -8.09 13.93 15.16
N VAL A 335 -9.42 13.98 15.28
CA VAL A 335 -10.35 14.22 14.17
C VAL A 335 -10.21 15.65 13.63
N ARG A 336 -10.01 16.62 14.53
CA ARG A 336 -9.97 18.05 14.14
C ARG A 336 -8.71 18.43 13.38
N ARG A 337 -7.58 17.76 13.64
CA ARG A 337 -6.23 18.18 13.27
C ARG A 337 -6.07 18.53 11.79
N CYS A 338 -6.65 17.76 10.88
CA CYS A 338 -6.48 17.97 9.43
C CYS A 338 -7.19 19.22 8.88
N TRP A 339 -8.04 19.89 9.69
CA TRP A 339 -8.82 21.06 9.27
C TRP A 339 -8.53 22.34 10.06
N LEU A 340 -7.58 22.32 11.02
CA LEU A 340 -7.31 23.47 11.88
C LEU A 340 -6.62 24.64 11.13
N ASP A 341 -5.87 24.33 10.05
CA ASP A 341 -5.12 25.32 9.26
C ASP A 341 -5.86 25.78 7.97
N VAL A 342 -7.15 25.41 7.82
CA VAL A 342 -7.94 25.49 6.56
C VAL A 342 -9.29 26.18 6.79
#